data_AF-A0A0L0BYW5-F1
#
_entry.id   AF-A0A0L0BYW5-F1
#
_cell.length_a   1.000
_cell.length_b   1.000
_cell.length_c   1.000
_cell.angle_alpha   90.00
_cell.angle_beta   90.00
_cell.angle_gamma   90.00
#
_symmetry.space_group_name_H-M   'P 1'
#
loop_
_entity.id
_entity.type
_entity.pdbx_description
1 polymer ?
#
loop_
_entity_poly.entity_id
_entity_poly.type
_entity_poly.pdbx_seq_one_letter_code
_entity_poly.pdbx_strand_id
1 'polypeptide(L)'
;MSKFSLIIVALVAISLVDLSMAILYVPAQEWADYKAAYNKDYTNSPITEAYAQYYYAYNKKMIKKHNDLYDRGLRTYKLAINQFSDMRFIHFNALFPLASSTAEYHDKPPPTVQTAGPSYDPQMMGLNAKVEDQGLKCNSGWAYAAAKSIELFQAVQKGNMNPDSLSAQNLIDCAGRSSACKNQVPLAAFNYLTEHQMDLHLEKDYKNDNEQAQPGMCTPPSGAQHLPVETLTAYSKIKNGDDEALKSYVSAGMPVVVEFNPSSFEFMHYSDGIFQPPTSRKGSHFMVVNIMARIALFMFAIMVMCLVDLSWAINHVPANEWAEYKEKYNKDYTNSDITEAYAQYYYAYNKRMIERHNALYERGSSTYKLCVNQFTDMRLIHFNALFPVAKGTGPSFDSPLPSVQPASPYYDPINDFNFTSNIENQGTKCNSGWAYAAAKSIELLQAQQMGNMNPAPLSAQNFIDCAGRSAACKNQVPQAAFDYLTQYNMDLHLESEYNNNNTLGEPGMCTPMGQLVTNLGSYSRLTDGDDESLKAYVSNGFPVVVEFNPTSFEFMHYSEGIFQQPSVRQGSHFMVVIGYDTDATGIDYWILQNSFGTSWGETGLIRVARSPTVKLTKNAIFPTELA
;
A
#
# COMPACT_ATOMS: atom_id res chain seq x y z
N MET A 1 -5.02 -37.21 -34.12
CA MET A 1 -5.64 -37.24 -32.78
C MET A 1 -7.06 -37.76 -32.93
N SER A 2 -7.46 -38.79 -32.17
CA SER A 2 -8.78 -39.42 -32.35
C SER A 2 -9.89 -38.49 -31.85
N LYS A 3 -11.10 -38.61 -32.41
CA LYS A 3 -12.29 -37.84 -31.96
C LYS A 3 -12.54 -37.96 -30.44
N PHE A 4 -12.07 -39.05 -29.82
CA PHE A 4 -12.12 -39.26 -28.37
C PHE A 4 -11.20 -38.31 -27.59
N SER A 5 -10.00 -38.00 -28.09
CA SER A 5 -9.07 -37.07 -27.46
C SER A 5 -9.57 -35.62 -27.50
N LEU A 6 -10.28 -35.24 -28.57
CA LEU A 6 -10.89 -33.91 -28.70
C LEU A 6 -12.10 -33.71 -27.76
N ILE A 7 -12.89 -34.76 -27.54
CA ILE A 7 -14.03 -34.73 -26.61
C ILE A 7 -13.53 -34.66 -25.15
N ILE A 8 -12.44 -35.36 -24.81
CA ILE A 8 -11.84 -35.28 -23.48
C ILE A 8 -11.21 -33.90 -23.23
N VAL A 9 -10.51 -33.33 -24.22
CA VAL A 9 -9.96 -31.97 -24.09
C VAL A 9 -11.07 -30.92 -23.99
N ALA A 10 -12.18 -31.07 -24.72
CA ALA A 10 -13.34 -30.18 -24.62
C ALA A 10 -14.08 -30.33 -23.28
N LEU A 11 -14.26 -31.54 -22.76
CA LEU A 11 -14.87 -31.77 -21.44
C LEU A 11 -13.98 -31.28 -20.29
N VAL A 12 -12.66 -31.43 -20.40
CA VAL A 12 -11.70 -30.87 -19.45
C VAL A 12 -11.69 -29.34 -19.54
N ALA A 13 -11.73 -28.75 -20.73
CA ALA A 13 -11.81 -27.31 -20.91
C ALA A 13 -13.12 -26.71 -20.38
N ILE A 14 -14.28 -27.34 -20.62
CA ILE A 14 -15.57 -26.91 -20.08
C ILE A 14 -15.58 -27.03 -18.55
N SER A 15 -15.02 -28.12 -17.99
CA SER A 15 -14.89 -28.28 -16.53
C SER A 15 -13.93 -27.25 -15.88
N LEU A 16 -12.95 -26.73 -16.62
CA LEU A 16 -12.01 -25.71 -16.15
C LEU A 16 -12.56 -24.28 -16.30
N VAL A 17 -13.39 -24.02 -17.32
CA VAL A 17 -14.10 -22.75 -17.50
C VAL A 17 -15.17 -22.57 -16.43
N ASP A 18 -15.93 -23.62 -16.11
CA ASP A 18 -16.88 -23.63 -14.99
C ASP A 18 -16.18 -23.51 -13.63
N LEU A 19 -15.00 -24.11 -13.45
CA LEU A 19 -14.24 -23.93 -12.21
C LEU A 19 -13.72 -22.50 -12.03
N SER A 20 -13.39 -21.77 -13.08
CA SER A 20 -12.76 -20.44 -12.94
C SER A 20 -13.76 -19.29 -12.68
N MET A 21 -14.99 -19.41 -13.18
CA MET A 21 -16.09 -18.48 -12.89
C MET A 21 -16.81 -18.83 -11.57
N ALA A 22 -16.70 -20.08 -11.09
CA ALA A 22 -17.23 -20.50 -9.80
C ALA A 22 -16.38 -20.06 -8.58
N ILE A 23 -15.19 -19.48 -8.76
CA ILE A 23 -14.21 -19.29 -7.67
C ILE A 23 -14.44 -18.03 -6.81
N LEU A 24 -15.21 -17.04 -7.26
CA LEU A 24 -15.57 -15.84 -6.47
C LEU A 24 -17.06 -15.48 -6.57
N TYR A 25 -17.90 -16.46 -6.91
CA TYR A 25 -19.34 -16.27 -6.88
C TYR A 25 -19.86 -16.30 -5.44
N VAL A 26 -20.59 -15.27 -5.05
CA VAL A 26 -21.31 -15.21 -3.77
C VAL A 26 -22.80 -15.24 -4.09
N PRO A 27 -23.54 -16.26 -3.63
CA PRO A 27 -24.98 -16.30 -3.79
C PRO A 27 -25.64 -15.02 -3.25
N ALA A 28 -26.64 -14.50 -3.97
CA ALA A 28 -27.29 -13.23 -3.59
C ALA A 28 -27.88 -13.27 -2.17
N GLN A 29 -28.43 -14.42 -1.77
CA GLN A 29 -28.94 -14.61 -0.41
C GLN A 29 -27.82 -14.57 0.63
N GLU A 30 -26.70 -15.25 0.37
CA GLU A 30 -25.54 -15.24 1.28
C GLU A 30 -25.00 -13.82 1.47
N TRP A 31 -24.92 -13.05 0.38
CA TRP A 31 -24.51 -11.64 0.45
C TRP A 31 -25.52 -10.79 1.25
N ALA A 32 -26.82 -11.00 1.03
CA ALA A 32 -27.86 -10.32 1.80
C ALA A 32 -27.79 -10.66 3.30
N ASP A 33 -27.56 -11.93 3.62
CA ASP A 33 -27.43 -12.42 5.00
C ASP A 33 -26.19 -11.80 5.68
N TYR A 34 -25.05 -11.74 4.96
CA TYR A 34 -23.84 -11.07 5.46
C TYR A 34 -24.10 -9.58 5.75
N LYS A 35 -24.75 -8.87 4.80
CA LYS A 35 -25.06 -7.45 4.98
C LYS A 35 -25.98 -7.22 6.17
N ALA A 36 -26.98 -8.06 6.35
CA ALA A 36 -27.88 -7.99 7.49
C ALA A 36 -27.16 -8.31 8.82
N ALA A 37 -26.30 -9.32 8.84
CA ALA A 37 -25.58 -9.76 10.04
C ALA A 37 -24.62 -8.70 10.60
N TYR A 38 -24.00 -7.90 9.72
CA TYR A 38 -23.00 -6.89 10.11
C TYR A 38 -23.41 -5.45 9.79
N ASN A 39 -24.72 -5.21 9.63
CA ASN A 39 -25.32 -3.90 9.37
C ASN A 39 -24.61 -3.12 8.25
N LYS A 40 -24.35 -3.79 7.12
CA LYS A 40 -23.63 -3.21 5.98
C LYS A 40 -24.59 -2.49 5.04
N ASP A 41 -24.28 -1.23 4.75
CA ASP A 41 -25.02 -0.41 3.79
C ASP A 41 -24.09 0.08 2.67
N TYR A 42 -24.46 -0.25 1.43
CA TYR A 42 -23.76 0.18 0.22
C TYR A 42 -24.70 0.89 -0.77
N THR A 43 -25.91 1.26 -0.33
CA THR A 43 -26.98 1.83 -1.19
C THR A 43 -26.53 3.05 -2.01
N ASN A 44 -25.54 3.80 -1.51
CA ASN A 44 -25.02 5.01 -2.13
C ASN A 44 -23.95 4.75 -3.22
N SER A 45 -23.48 3.50 -3.43
CA SER A 45 -22.43 3.20 -4.42
C SER A 45 -22.44 1.73 -4.86
N PRO A 46 -23.01 1.43 -6.05
CA PRO A 46 -22.97 0.09 -6.65
C PRO A 46 -21.54 -0.45 -6.85
N ILE A 47 -20.58 0.44 -7.12
CA ILE A 47 -19.17 0.09 -7.28
C ILE A 47 -18.58 -0.35 -5.93
N THR A 48 -18.89 0.36 -4.84
CA THR A 48 -18.45 0.00 -3.49
C THR A 48 -19.03 -1.35 -3.09
N GLU A 49 -20.30 -1.62 -3.40
CA GLU A 49 -20.92 -2.91 -3.14
C GLU A 49 -20.23 -4.04 -3.90
N ALA A 50 -19.92 -3.83 -5.19
CA ALA A 50 -19.21 -4.83 -6.00
C ALA A 50 -17.81 -5.15 -5.43
N TYR A 51 -17.06 -4.13 -4.97
CA TYR A 51 -15.77 -4.34 -4.32
C TYR A 51 -15.92 -5.07 -2.97
N ALA A 52 -16.90 -4.70 -2.16
CA ALA A 52 -17.17 -5.32 -0.88
C ALA A 52 -17.53 -6.80 -1.04
N GLN A 53 -18.39 -7.11 -2.01
CA GLN A 53 -18.78 -8.47 -2.35
C GLN A 53 -17.60 -9.29 -2.89
N TYR A 54 -16.73 -8.68 -3.70
CA TYR A 54 -15.50 -9.31 -4.18
C TYR A 54 -14.56 -9.69 -3.02
N TYR A 55 -14.29 -8.76 -2.10
CA TYR A 55 -13.41 -9.03 -0.96
C TYR A 55 -14.03 -10.03 0.02
N TYR A 56 -15.35 -10.00 0.20
CA TYR A 56 -16.08 -11.02 0.92
C TYR A 56 -15.84 -12.43 0.35
N ALA A 57 -16.01 -12.59 -0.96
CA ALA A 57 -15.74 -13.86 -1.65
C ALA A 57 -14.28 -14.31 -1.47
N TYR A 58 -13.34 -13.37 -1.65
CA TYR A 58 -11.91 -13.61 -1.53
C TYR A 58 -11.50 -14.02 -0.11
N ASN A 59 -11.93 -13.26 0.91
CA ASN A 59 -11.61 -13.50 2.31
C ASN A 59 -12.24 -14.80 2.79
N LYS A 60 -13.50 -15.10 2.40
CA LYS A 60 -14.16 -16.38 2.68
C LYS A 60 -13.34 -17.57 2.18
N LYS A 61 -12.80 -17.48 0.97
CA LYS A 61 -11.93 -18.53 0.41
C LYS A 61 -10.64 -18.70 1.22
N MET A 62 -10.03 -17.59 1.64
CA MET A 62 -8.80 -17.61 2.44
C MET A 62 -9.05 -18.17 3.85
N ILE A 63 -10.16 -17.81 4.49
CA ILE A 63 -10.64 -18.39 5.75
C ILE A 63 -10.79 -19.91 5.61
N LYS A 64 -11.47 -20.37 4.55
CA LYS A 64 -11.63 -21.81 4.31
C LYS A 64 -10.28 -22.52 4.18
N LYS A 65 -9.38 -21.99 3.36
CA LYS A 65 -8.03 -22.56 3.18
C LYS A 65 -7.26 -22.65 4.50
N HIS A 66 -7.40 -21.65 5.36
CA HIS A 66 -6.80 -21.67 6.68
C HIS A 66 -7.44 -22.73 7.58
N ASN A 67 -8.77 -22.80 7.62
CA ASN A 67 -9.48 -23.74 8.47
C ASN A 67 -9.30 -25.20 8.02
N ASP A 68 -9.12 -25.46 6.72
CA ASP A 68 -8.71 -26.78 6.23
C ASP A 68 -7.35 -27.22 6.83
N LEU A 69 -6.46 -26.28 7.16
CA LEU A 69 -5.20 -26.57 7.87
C LEU A 69 -5.44 -26.76 9.38
N TYR A 70 -6.36 -25.99 9.97
CA TYR A 70 -6.76 -26.18 11.36
C TYR A 70 -7.39 -27.56 11.59
N ASP A 71 -8.31 -28.00 10.72
CA ASP A 71 -8.98 -29.29 10.80
C ASP A 71 -7.99 -30.47 10.69
N ARG A 72 -6.82 -30.22 10.09
CA ARG A 72 -5.69 -31.16 10.00
C ARG A 72 -4.69 -31.06 11.16
N GLY A 73 -4.94 -30.20 12.14
CA GLY A 73 -4.04 -29.93 13.26
C GLY A 73 -2.77 -29.14 12.90
N LEU A 74 -2.72 -28.54 11.70
CA LEU A 74 -1.57 -27.76 11.20
C LEU A 74 -1.65 -26.25 11.56
N ARG A 75 -2.77 -25.84 12.14
CA ARG A 75 -3.00 -24.53 12.74
C ARG A 75 -3.64 -24.72 14.10
N THR A 76 -3.30 -23.85 15.03
CA THR A 76 -3.82 -23.88 16.40
C THR A 76 -5.06 -23.02 16.60
N TYR A 77 -5.52 -22.34 15.55
CA TYR A 77 -6.67 -21.42 15.60
C TYR A 77 -7.56 -21.54 14.36
N LYS A 78 -8.80 -21.05 14.48
CA LYS A 78 -9.78 -20.94 13.38
C LYS A 78 -9.97 -19.48 12.99
N LEU A 79 -10.26 -19.29 11.71
CA LEU A 79 -10.77 -18.03 11.18
C LEU A 79 -12.28 -18.13 10.94
N ALA A 80 -12.98 -17.01 11.03
CA ALA A 80 -14.40 -16.94 10.69
C ALA A 80 -14.71 -15.70 9.86
N ILE A 81 -15.85 -15.77 9.18
CA ILE A 81 -16.48 -14.56 8.62
C ILE A 81 -16.86 -13.65 9.78
N ASN A 82 -16.58 -12.36 9.63
CA ASN A 82 -16.84 -11.31 10.61
C ASN A 82 -17.13 -9.98 9.89
N GLN A 83 -17.34 -8.92 10.66
CA GLN A 83 -17.65 -7.57 10.15
C GLN A 83 -16.57 -6.95 9.26
N PHE A 84 -15.39 -7.55 9.15
CA PHE A 84 -14.31 -7.08 8.28
C PHE A 84 -14.18 -7.89 6.99
N SER A 85 -14.96 -8.96 6.83
CA SER A 85 -14.77 -9.93 5.74
C SER A 85 -15.01 -9.35 4.35
N ASP A 86 -15.71 -8.23 4.21
CA ASP A 86 -15.90 -7.47 2.95
C ASP A 86 -14.77 -6.47 2.65
N MET A 87 -13.73 -6.42 3.48
CA MET A 87 -12.68 -5.41 3.40
C MET A 87 -11.36 -5.99 2.87
N ARG A 88 -10.61 -5.19 2.12
CA ARG A 88 -9.22 -5.50 1.79
C ARG A 88 -8.35 -5.36 3.03
N PHE A 89 -7.45 -6.30 3.28
CA PHE A 89 -6.53 -6.25 4.43
C PHE A 89 -5.78 -4.91 4.58
N ILE A 90 -5.38 -4.25 3.48
CA ILE A 90 -4.71 -2.94 3.56
C ILE A 90 -5.61 -1.85 4.16
N HIS A 91 -6.92 -1.90 3.91
CA HIS A 91 -7.88 -0.98 4.51
C HIS A 91 -8.08 -1.30 5.99
N PHE A 92 -8.15 -2.58 6.36
CA PHE A 92 -8.19 -3.00 7.77
C PHE A 92 -6.96 -2.49 8.53
N ASN A 93 -5.78 -2.64 7.95
CA ASN A 93 -4.54 -2.16 8.56
C ASN A 93 -4.47 -0.63 8.69
N ALA A 94 -5.14 0.10 7.80
CA ALA A 94 -5.20 1.57 7.87
C ALA A 94 -6.13 2.08 8.99
N LEU A 95 -7.05 1.23 9.50
CA LEU A 95 -7.93 1.58 10.62
C LEU A 95 -7.19 1.55 11.97
N PHE A 96 -6.10 0.78 12.07
CA PHE A 96 -5.37 0.55 13.31
C PHE A 96 -3.89 0.90 13.17
N PRO A 97 -3.54 2.18 12.92
CA PRO A 97 -2.14 2.62 12.92
C PRO A 97 -1.49 2.40 14.29
N LEU A 98 -0.18 2.13 14.29
CA LEU A 98 0.59 1.97 15.52
C LEU A 98 0.52 3.22 16.39
N ALA A 99 0.43 3.01 17.69
CA ALA A 99 0.33 4.11 18.64
C ALA A 99 1.64 4.91 18.68
N SER A 100 1.55 6.21 18.92
CA SER A 100 2.70 7.10 19.07
C SER A 100 2.35 8.15 20.11
N SER A 101 3.09 8.14 21.22
CA SER A 101 2.85 9.06 22.33
C SER A 101 4.13 9.75 22.77
N THR A 102 3.98 11.02 23.14
CA THR A 102 4.99 11.86 23.78
C THR A 102 4.77 11.97 25.29
N ALA A 103 3.83 11.20 25.86
CA ALA A 103 3.50 11.29 27.29
C ALA A 103 4.64 10.75 28.16
N GLU A 104 4.95 11.48 29.23
CA GLU A 104 5.91 11.06 30.24
C GLU A 104 5.32 9.96 31.13
N TYR A 105 6.17 9.00 31.52
CA TYR A 105 5.80 7.91 32.40
C TYR A 105 5.90 8.36 33.86
N HIS A 106 4.85 8.09 34.63
CA HIS A 106 4.78 8.32 36.07
C HIS A 106 4.51 7.00 36.82
N ASP A 107 5.13 5.92 36.36
CA ASP A 107 4.91 4.60 36.91
C ASP A 107 5.65 4.40 38.25
N LYS A 108 5.04 3.61 39.13
CA LYS A 108 5.73 3.11 40.32
C LYS A 108 6.41 1.77 39.99
N PRO A 109 7.49 1.40 40.70
CA PRO A 109 8.08 0.07 40.58
C PRO A 109 6.99 -1.00 40.71
N PRO A 110 6.97 -2.01 39.83
CA PRO A 110 5.93 -3.02 39.86
C PRO A 110 6.03 -3.85 41.15
N PRO A 111 4.89 -4.23 41.76
CA PRO A 111 4.89 -4.94 43.04
C PRO A 111 5.53 -6.32 42.88
N THR A 112 6.17 -6.82 43.95
CA THR A 112 6.74 -8.17 43.93
C THR A 112 5.63 -9.20 43.89
N VAL A 113 5.64 -10.05 42.86
CA VAL A 113 4.73 -11.18 42.68
C VAL A 113 5.47 -12.51 42.79
N GLN A 114 4.76 -13.55 43.19
CA GLN A 114 5.27 -14.92 43.13
C GLN A 114 5.38 -15.37 41.66
N THR A 115 6.26 -16.33 41.40
CA THR A 115 6.40 -16.92 40.07
C THR A 115 5.11 -17.63 39.67
N ALA A 116 4.64 -17.37 38.45
CA ALA A 116 3.42 -17.98 37.93
C ALA A 116 3.48 -19.52 37.91
N GLY A 117 2.33 -20.14 38.15
CA GLY A 117 2.10 -21.56 37.89
C GLY A 117 2.10 -21.90 36.38
N PRO A 118 1.87 -23.17 36.02
CA PRO A 118 1.87 -23.61 34.62
C PRO A 118 0.69 -23.08 33.80
N SER A 119 -0.43 -22.73 34.43
CA SER A 119 -1.65 -22.26 33.76
C SER A 119 -2.43 -21.29 34.64
N TYR A 120 -2.97 -20.24 34.02
CA TYR A 120 -3.94 -19.33 34.62
C TYR A 120 -4.97 -18.96 33.55
N ASP A 121 -6.24 -19.25 33.82
CA ASP A 121 -7.36 -18.87 32.97
C ASP A 121 -8.48 -18.29 33.86
N PRO A 122 -8.72 -16.97 33.82
CA PRO A 122 -9.72 -16.36 34.68
C PRO A 122 -11.16 -16.74 34.32
N GLN A 123 -11.43 -17.15 33.08
CA GLN A 123 -12.78 -17.60 32.68
C GLN A 123 -13.11 -18.95 33.32
N MET A 124 -12.11 -19.83 33.42
CA MET A 124 -12.24 -21.10 34.16
C MET A 124 -12.46 -20.89 35.66
N MET A 125 -12.13 -19.69 36.18
CA MET A 125 -12.41 -19.28 37.56
C MET A 125 -13.76 -18.58 37.72
N GLY A 126 -14.56 -18.52 36.66
CA GLY A 126 -15.92 -17.96 36.65
C GLY A 126 -16.02 -16.49 36.30
N LEU A 127 -14.90 -15.80 36.02
CA LEU A 127 -14.92 -14.39 35.64
C LEU A 127 -15.53 -14.22 34.24
N ASN A 128 -16.64 -13.48 34.17
CA ASN A 128 -17.43 -13.26 32.97
C ASN A 128 -17.62 -11.76 32.74
N ALA A 129 -16.53 -11.08 32.35
CA ALA A 129 -16.56 -9.69 31.94
C ALA A 129 -17.06 -9.55 30.49
N LYS A 130 -17.90 -8.56 30.24
CA LYS A 130 -18.44 -8.29 28.89
C LYS A 130 -17.34 -7.81 27.94
N VAL A 131 -17.25 -8.43 26.76
CA VAL A 131 -16.41 -7.96 25.66
C VAL A 131 -17.11 -6.78 24.97
N GLU A 132 -16.39 -5.69 24.76
CA GLU A 132 -16.90 -4.47 24.16
C GLU A 132 -16.40 -4.30 22.71
N ASP A 133 -17.21 -3.67 21.86
CA ASP A 133 -16.82 -3.26 20.51
C ASP A 133 -16.34 -1.80 20.56
N GLN A 134 -15.14 -1.53 20.02
CA GLN A 134 -14.56 -0.19 20.00
C GLN A 134 -15.03 0.66 18.81
N GLY A 135 -15.73 0.07 17.83
CA GLY A 135 -16.09 0.72 16.59
C GLY A 135 -14.92 0.89 15.61
N LEU A 136 -15.19 1.54 14.47
CA LEU A 136 -14.21 1.75 13.39
C LEU A 136 -13.83 3.21 13.14
N LYS A 137 -14.59 4.16 13.70
CA LYS A 137 -14.42 5.58 13.40
C LYS A 137 -13.42 6.31 14.31
N CYS A 138 -13.13 5.74 15.48
CA CYS A 138 -12.15 6.25 16.42
C CYS A 138 -11.15 5.16 16.76
N ASN A 139 -9.84 5.42 16.62
CA ASN A 139 -8.79 4.50 17.05
C ASN A 139 -8.62 4.53 18.58
N SER A 140 -9.63 4.02 19.29
CA SER A 140 -9.84 4.17 20.73
C SER A 140 -9.39 2.97 21.57
N GLY A 141 -8.70 1.99 20.97
CA GLY A 141 -8.34 0.73 21.65
C GLY A 141 -7.53 0.92 22.93
N TRP A 142 -6.77 2.02 23.04
CA TRP A 142 -6.08 2.41 24.25
C TRP A 142 -7.01 2.62 25.46
N ALA A 143 -8.18 3.24 25.23
CA ALA A 143 -9.17 3.56 26.25
C ALA A 143 -9.95 2.30 26.66
N TYR A 144 -10.38 1.50 25.68
CA TYR A 144 -11.05 0.23 25.92
C TYR A 144 -10.18 -0.75 26.69
N ALA A 145 -8.90 -0.89 26.31
CA ALA A 145 -7.97 -1.75 27.02
C ALA A 145 -7.70 -1.26 28.45
N ALA A 146 -7.53 0.05 28.65
CA ALA A 146 -7.34 0.63 29.98
C ALA A 146 -8.57 0.41 30.88
N ALA A 147 -9.77 0.79 30.42
CA ALA A 147 -11.01 0.58 31.16
C ALA A 147 -11.21 -0.90 31.52
N LYS A 148 -11.00 -1.81 30.57
CA LYS A 148 -11.15 -3.25 30.81
C LYS A 148 -10.11 -3.79 31.79
N SER A 149 -8.87 -3.30 31.75
CA SER A 149 -7.84 -3.72 32.72
C SER A 149 -8.22 -3.34 34.16
N ILE A 150 -8.80 -2.15 34.37
CA ILE A 150 -9.25 -1.68 35.68
C ILE A 150 -10.47 -2.47 36.15
N GLU A 151 -11.43 -2.70 35.26
CA GLU A 151 -12.63 -3.51 35.53
C GLU A 151 -12.26 -4.92 36.01
N LEU A 152 -11.39 -5.60 35.26
CA LEU A 152 -10.93 -6.94 35.58
C LEU A 152 -10.11 -6.97 36.88
N PHE A 153 -9.27 -5.96 37.12
CA PHE A 153 -8.50 -5.86 38.36
C PHE A 153 -9.43 -5.76 39.58
N GLN A 154 -10.43 -4.87 39.52
CA GLN A 154 -11.41 -4.72 40.60
C GLN A 154 -12.27 -5.96 40.79
N ALA A 155 -12.69 -6.61 39.71
CA ALA A 155 -13.43 -7.85 39.74
C ALA A 155 -12.69 -8.92 40.53
N VAL A 156 -11.39 -9.10 40.27
CA VAL A 156 -10.56 -10.06 40.99
C VAL A 156 -10.36 -9.67 42.45
N GLN A 157 -10.05 -8.40 42.75
CA GLN A 157 -9.84 -7.93 44.13
C GLN A 157 -11.11 -8.06 45.00
N LYS A 158 -12.28 -7.79 44.42
CA LYS A 158 -13.57 -7.82 45.13
C LYS A 158 -14.25 -9.19 45.08
N GLY A 159 -13.69 -10.16 44.36
CA GLY A 159 -14.33 -11.44 44.09
C GLY A 159 -15.63 -11.31 43.29
N ASN A 160 -15.81 -10.22 42.54
CA ASN A 160 -16.99 -10.02 41.70
C ASN A 160 -16.75 -10.62 40.31
N MET A 161 -17.26 -11.83 40.10
CA MET A 161 -17.07 -12.57 38.85
C MET A 161 -17.96 -12.10 37.69
N ASN A 162 -18.90 -11.17 37.92
CA ASN A 162 -19.71 -10.54 36.86
C ASN A 162 -19.66 -9.01 37.02
N PRO A 163 -18.54 -8.35 36.70
CA PRO A 163 -18.40 -6.90 36.85
C PRO A 163 -19.29 -6.13 35.87
N ASP A 164 -19.83 -4.99 36.33
CA ASP A 164 -20.44 -4.00 35.44
C ASP A 164 -19.36 -3.40 34.52
N SER A 165 -19.70 -3.13 33.25
CA SER A 165 -18.77 -2.56 32.28
C SER A 165 -18.37 -1.12 32.64
N LEU A 166 -17.08 -0.82 32.58
CA LEU A 166 -16.56 0.56 32.66
C LEU A 166 -16.65 1.28 31.30
N SER A 167 -16.94 2.57 31.33
CA SER A 167 -17.07 3.41 30.13
C SER A 167 -15.70 3.76 29.55
N ALA A 168 -15.39 3.18 28.39
CA ALA A 168 -14.22 3.59 27.62
C ALA A 168 -14.42 5.01 27.06
N GLN A 169 -15.66 5.38 26.74
CA GLN A 169 -16.01 6.71 26.24
C GLN A 169 -15.63 7.83 27.21
N ASN A 170 -15.82 7.61 28.51
CA ASN A 170 -15.39 8.56 29.51
C ASN A 170 -13.87 8.85 29.41
N LEU A 171 -13.03 7.84 29.12
CA LEU A 171 -11.60 8.04 28.90
C LEU A 171 -11.30 8.71 27.55
N ILE A 172 -12.03 8.36 26.50
CA ILE A 172 -11.89 8.99 25.17
C ILE A 172 -12.13 10.50 25.28
N ASP A 173 -13.22 10.91 25.94
CA ASP A 173 -13.66 12.30 26.04
C ASP A 173 -12.83 13.11 27.03
N CYS A 174 -12.40 12.49 28.13
CA CYS A 174 -11.75 13.21 29.24
C CYS A 174 -10.21 13.09 29.26
N ALA A 175 -9.65 11.93 28.92
CA ALA A 175 -8.21 11.68 29.00
C ALA A 175 -7.51 11.81 27.63
N GLY A 176 -8.20 11.47 26.53
CA GLY A 176 -7.58 11.34 25.22
C GLY A 176 -7.17 12.66 24.56
N ARG A 177 -7.81 13.78 24.93
CA ARG A 177 -7.63 15.12 24.33
C ARG A 177 -7.67 15.04 22.79
N SER A 178 -6.94 15.90 22.07
CA SER A 178 -6.91 15.93 20.59
C SER A 178 -6.34 14.67 19.92
N SER A 179 -5.79 13.73 20.69
CA SER A 179 -5.20 12.48 20.20
C SER A 179 -6.09 11.25 20.43
N ALA A 180 -7.24 11.41 21.08
CA ALA A 180 -8.10 10.31 21.56
C ALA A 180 -8.44 9.26 20.49
N CYS A 181 -8.68 9.72 19.25
CA CYS A 181 -9.08 8.87 18.11
C CYS A 181 -7.98 8.67 17.07
N LYS A 182 -6.74 9.10 17.34
CA LYS A 182 -5.64 9.06 16.37
C LYS A 182 -4.65 7.95 16.74
N ASN A 183 -3.72 8.24 17.66
CA ASN A 183 -2.59 7.37 17.97
C ASN A 183 -2.26 7.36 19.48
N GLN A 184 -3.26 7.39 20.35
CA GLN A 184 -3.04 7.48 21.79
C GLN A 184 -2.66 6.12 22.41
N VAL A 185 -1.96 6.16 23.56
CA VAL A 185 -1.54 4.96 24.32
C VAL A 185 -2.29 4.84 25.65
N PRO A 186 -2.41 3.62 26.23
CA PRO A 186 -3.10 3.39 27.50
C PRO A 186 -2.57 4.24 28.67
N LEU A 187 -1.30 4.66 28.60
CA LEU A 187 -0.68 5.54 29.60
C LEU A 187 -1.47 6.83 29.85
N ALA A 188 -2.10 7.39 28.82
CA ALA A 188 -2.90 8.60 28.96
C ALA A 188 -4.10 8.39 29.90
N ALA A 189 -4.73 7.21 29.86
CA ALA A 189 -5.82 6.88 30.77
C ALA A 189 -5.31 6.77 32.21
N PHE A 190 -4.20 6.05 32.41
CA PHE A 190 -3.67 5.83 33.74
C PHE A 190 -3.17 7.12 34.40
N ASN A 191 -2.41 7.96 33.67
CA ASN A 191 -1.99 9.28 34.17
C ASN A 191 -3.21 10.11 34.57
N TYR A 192 -4.20 10.20 33.69
CA TYR A 192 -5.40 10.99 33.93
C TYR A 192 -6.13 10.56 35.21
N LEU A 193 -6.33 9.24 35.39
CA LEU A 193 -7.00 8.70 36.56
C LEU A 193 -6.19 8.90 37.85
N THR A 194 -4.86 8.72 37.81
CA THR A 194 -3.99 8.87 39.00
C THR A 194 -3.77 10.31 39.42
N GLU A 195 -3.66 11.25 38.46
CA GLU A 195 -3.34 12.65 38.73
C GLU A 195 -4.57 13.46 39.13
N HIS A 196 -5.72 13.18 38.52
CA HIS A 196 -6.94 13.94 38.75
C HIS A 196 -7.90 13.31 39.76
N GLN A 197 -7.58 12.11 40.28
CA GLN A 197 -8.38 11.39 41.27
C GLN A 197 -9.86 11.27 40.86
N MET A 198 -10.12 11.05 39.58
CA MET A 198 -11.48 10.96 39.06
C MET A 198 -11.98 9.53 39.02
N ASP A 199 -13.27 9.36 39.30
CA ASP A 199 -13.98 8.10 39.11
C ASP A 199 -14.23 7.80 37.63
N LEU A 200 -14.10 6.53 37.25
CA LEU A 200 -14.48 6.05 35.94
C LEU A 200 -15.97 5.69 35.94
N HIS A 201 -16.73 6.24 35.00
CA HIS A 201 -18.16 5.98 34.89
C HIS A 201 -18.47 4.55 34.40
N LEU A 202 -19.64 4.04 34.78
CA LEU A 202 -20.19 2.82 34.21
C LEU A 202 -20.68 3.05 32.78
N GLU A 203 -20.52 2.06 31.90
CA GLU A 203 -20.99 2.12 30.50
C GLU A 203 -22.50 2.36 30.42
N LYS A 204 -23.28 1.79 31.35
CA LYS A 204 -24.74 2.00 31.41
C LYS A 204 -25.14 3.46 31.65
N ASP A 205 -24.26 4.25 32.27
CA ASP A 205 -24.49 5.65 32.64
C ASP A 205 -23.75 6.63 31.72
N TYR A 206 -22.58 6.26 31.21
CA TYR A 206 -21.81 6.98 30.18
C TYR A 206 -21.55 6.04 29.01
N LYS A 207 -22.49 6.02 28.06
CA LYS A 207 -22.51 5.04 26.97
C LYS A 207 -21.34 5.19 26.01
N ASN A 208 -20.87 4.06 25.51
CA ASN A 208 -19.87 4.01 24.45
C ASN A 208 -20.47 4.45 23.10
N ASP A 209 -19.79 5.36 22.39
CA ASP A 209 -20.16 5.78 21.04
C ASP A 209 -19.17 5.20 20.01
N ASN A 210 -19.58 4.10 19.39
CA ASN A 210 -18.78 3.39 18.40
C ASN A 210 -18.80 4.05 17.02
N GLU A 211 -19.62 5.09 16.85
CA GLU A 211 -19.81 5.83 15.60
C GLU A 211 -19.15 7.22 15.63
N GLN A 212 -18.51 7.57 16.74
CA GLN A 212 -17.82 8.82 16.91
C GLN A 212 -16.45 8.82 16.21
N ALA A 213 -16.12 9.90 15.52
CA ALA A 213 -14.83 10.06 14.84
C ALA A 213 -13.83 10.93 15.61
N GLN A 214 -14.28 11.69 16.61
CA GLN A 214 -13.50 12.66 17.39
C GLN A 214 -14.01 12.71 18.82
N PRO A 215 -13.18 12.91 19.85
CA PRO A 215 -13.63 12.92 21.24
C PRO A 215 -14.72 13.97 21.49
N GLY A 216 -15.64 13.63 22.38
CA GLY A 216 -16.73 14.48 22.86
C GLY A 216 -16.27 15.46 23.93
N MET A 217 -17.22 16.20 24.48
CA MET A 217 -16.96 17.01 25.66
C MET A 217 -16.93 16.10 26.90
N CYS A 218 -15.95 16.32 27.78
CA CYS A 218 -15.88 15.65 29.07
C CYS A 218 -17.00 16.16 30.01
N THR A 219 -18.24 15.73 29.77
CA THR A 219 -19.43 16.12 30.53
C THR A 219 -20.26 14.89 30.85
N PRO A 220 -20.15 14.32 32.06
CA PRO A 220 -20.97 13.17 32.43
C PRO A 220 -22.44 13.56 32.59
N PRO A 221 -23.39 12.64 32.29
CA PRO A 221 -24.82 12.90 32.50
C PRO A 221 -25.16 13.20 33.96
N SER A 222 -26.16 14.06 34.19
CA SER A 222 -26.62 14.38 35.55
C SER A 222 -27.15 13.12 36.25
N GLY A 223 -26.56 12.76 37.39
CA GLY A 223 -26.93 11.58 38.17
C GLY A 223 -26.27 10.27 37.72
N ALA A 224 -25.27 10.33 36.82
CA ALA A 224 -24.50 9.16 36.42
C ALA A 224 -23.89 8.47 37.66
N GLN A 225 -24.08 7.16 37.79
CA GLN A 225 -23.42 6.41 38.83
C GLN A 225 -21.93 6.28 38.50
N HIS A 226 -21.12 6.52 39.51
CA HIS A 226 -19.70 6.23 39.48
C HIS A 226 -19.53 4.87 40.11
N LEU A 227 -18.73 3.99 39.50
CA LEU A 227 -18.00 3.06 40.35
C LEU A 227 -17.01 3.94 41.10
N PRO A 228 -17.01 3.98 42.44
CA PRO A 228 -15.82 4.40 43.15
C PRO A 228 -14.77 3.38 42.72
N VAL A 229 -14.00 3.74 41.69
CA VAL A 229 -12.74 3.10 41.43
C VAL A 229 -12.01 3.44 42.70
N GLU A 230 -11.90 2.51 43.65
CA GLU A 230 -11.02 2.67 44.81
C GLU A 230 -9.73 3.21 44.22
N THR A 231 -9.46 4.48 44.51
CA THR A 231 -8.80 5.41 43.59
C THR A 231 -7.63 4.72 42.95
N LEU A 232 -7.59 4.63 41.62
CA LEU A 232 -6.40 4.09 40.96
C LEU A 232 -5.23 4.97 41.41
N THR A 233 -4.44 4.47 42.35
CA THR A 233 -3.42 5.26 43.08
C THR A 233 -2.03 5.04 42.51
N ALA A 234 -1.88 4.03 41.66
CA ALA A 234 -0.66 3.68 40.99
C ALA A 234 -0.95 2.76 39.79
N TYR A 235 -0.05 2.82 38.83
CA TYR A 235 0.13 1.80 37.81
C TYR A 235 1.63 1.54 37.67
N SER A 236 1.99 0.42 37.07
CA SER A 236 3.37 0.02 36.87
C SER A 236 3.60 -0.47 35.45
N LYS A 237 4.80 -0.23 34.93
CA LYS A 237 5.22 -0.75 33.63
C LYS A 237 6.06 -2.01 33.80
N ILE A 238 5.73 -3.03 33.02
CA ILE A 238 6.58 -4.22 32.88
C ILE A 238 7.59 -3.95 31.77
N LYS A 239 8.80 -4.50 31.91
CA LYS A 239 9.84 -4.39 30.90
C LYS A 239 9.35 -4.98 29.57
N ASN A 240 9.63 -4.28 28.47
CA ASN A 240 9.26 -4.75 27.14
C ASN A 240 9.93 -6.10 26.84
N GLY A 241 9.15 -7.07 26.33
CA GLY A 241 9.60 -8.43 26.03
C GLY A 241 9.81 -9.34 27.24
N ASP A 242 9.33 -8.97 28.42
CA ASP A 242 9.42 -9.80 29.63
C ASP A 242 8.16 -10.67 29.83
N ASP A 243 8.09 -11.77 29.08
CA ASP A 243 6.96 -12.70 29.07
C ASP A 243 6.75 -13.39 30.44
N GLU A 244 7.82 -13.64 31.20
CA GLU A 244 7.72 -14.25 32.53
C GLU A 244 7.13 -13.29 33.56
N ALA A 245 7.50 -12.01 33.50
CA ALA A 245 6.84 -10.97 34.30
C ALA A 245 5.36 -10.86 33.91
N LEU A 246 5.04 -10.76 32.61
CA LEU A 246 3.65 -10.73 32.12
C LEU A 246 2.83 -11.91 32.68
N LYS A 247 3.36 -13.12 32.57
CA LYS A 247 2.74 -14.33 33.11
C LYS A 247 2.52 -14.25 34.62
N SER A 248 3.51 -13.75 35.36
CA SER A 248 3.45 -13.63 36.84
C SER A 248 2.41 -12.60 37.31
N TYR A 249 2.34 -11.43 36.67
CA TYR A 249 1.35 -10.41 37.01
C TYR A 249 -0.08 -10.85 36.67
N VAL A 250 -0.30 -11.39 35.47
CA VAL A 250 -1.63 -11.91 35.09
C VAL A 250 -2.08 -13.02 36.04
N SER A 251 -1.18 -13.96 36.39
CA SER A 251 -1.49 -15.04 37.34
C SER A 251 -1.78 -14.55 38.77
N ALA A 252 -1.26 -13.38 39.13
CA ALA A 252 -1.51 -12.74 40.42
C ALA A 252 -2.82 -11.92 40.44
N GLY A 253 -3.67 -12.03 39.40
CA GLY A 253 -4.91 -11.26 39.32
C GLY A 253 -4.68 -9.79 38.97
N MET A 254 -3.56 -9.47 38.31
CA MET A 254 -3.24 -8.13 37.81
C MET A 254 -3.25 -8.13 36.27
N PRO A 255 -4.37 -7.76 35.64
CA PRO A 255 -4.47 -7.63 34.19
C PRO A 255 -3.44 -6.63 33.66
N VAL A 256 -2.79 -7.00 32.56
CA VAL A 256 -1.78 -6.17 31.90
C VAL A 256 -2.30 -5.74 30.55
N VAL A 257 -2.24 -4.43 30.28
CA VAL A 257 -2.51 -3.91 28.94
C VAL A 257 -1.29 -4.11 28.05
N VAL A 258 -1.48 -4.77 26.91
CA VAL A 258 -0.43 -5.03 25.92
C VAL A 258 -0.75 -4.33 24.60
N GLU A 259 0.29 -3.90 23.89
CA GLU A 259 0.15 -3.47 22.51
C GLU A 259 0.34 -4.68 21.59
N PHE A 260 -0.60 -4.89 20.68
CA PHE A 260 -0.56 -5.98 19.72
C PHE A 260 -0.62 -5.41 18.30
N ASN A 261 0.24 -5.89 17.40
CA ASN A 261 0.21 -5.46 16.01
C ASN A 261 -0.81 -6.32 15.21
N PRO A 262 -1.95 -5.76 14.77
CA PRO A 262 -2.99 -6.52 14.08
C PRO A 262 -2.68 -6.76 12.59
N SER A 263 -1.44 -6.50 12.13
CA SER A 263 -1.01 -6.54 10.72
C SER A 263 -0.96 -7.95 10.10
N SER A 264 -2.02 -8.75 10.22
CA SER A 264 -2.15 -10.01 9.46
C SER A 264 -3.60 -10.27 9.04
N PHE A 265 -3.74 -10.95 7.91
CA PHE A 265 -5.05 -11.42 7.43
C PHE A 265 -5.70 -12.38 8.45
N GLU A 266 -4.88 -13.19 9.10
CA GLU A 266 -5.29 -14.15 10.11
C GLU A 266 -5.82 -13.47 11.37
N PHE A 267 -5.18 -12.39 11.84
CA PHE A 267 -5.70 -11.63 12.97
C PHE A 267 -7.05 -10.98 12.64
N MET A 268 -7.15 -10.38 11.45
CA MET A 268 -8.38 -9.74 10.96
C MET A 268 -9.60 -10.67 10.98
N HIS A 269 -9.41 -11.99 10.82
CA HIS A 269 -10.49 -12.97 10.77
C HIS A 269 -10.45 -13.99 11.92
N TYR A 270 -9.64 -13.75 12.95
CA TYR A 270 -9.50 -14.66 14.08
C TYR A 270 -10.85 -14.90 14.77
N SER A 271 -11.10 -16.15 15.18
CA SER A 271 -12.37 -16.53 15.81
C SER A 271 -12.23 -17.44 17.02
N ASP A 272 -11.25 -18.34 17.04
CA ASP A 272 -11.12 -19.35 18.10
C ASP A 272 -9.72 -19.99 18.10
N GLY A 273 -9.34 -20.62 19.22
CA GLY A 273 -8.10 -21.38 19.41
C GLY A 273 -6.93 -20.57 19.98
N ILE A 274 -5.69 -21.02 19.73
CA ILE A 274 -4.48 -20.32 20.19
C ILE A 274 -3.91 -19.57 19.00
N PHE A 275 -4.06 -18.25 18.96
CA PHE A 275 -3.50 -17.45 17.87
C PHE A 275 -1.98 -17.51 17.90
N GLN A 276 -1.39 -17.93 16.78
CA GLN A 276 0.05 -17.90 16.58
C GLN A 276 0.34 -16.93 15.44
N PRO A 277 0.91 -15.74 15.72
CA PRO A 277 1.31 -14.83 14.66
C PRO A 277 2.36 -15.53 13.79
N PRO A 278 2.39 -15.27 12.47
CA PRO A 278 3.40 -15.86 11.59
C PRO A 278 4.81 -15.50 12.08
N THR A 279 5.51 -16.44 12.71
CA THR A 279 6.91 -16.28 13.10
C THR A 279 7.81 -16.65 11.93
N SER A 280 8.90 -15.89 11.75
CA SER A 280 10.03 -16.34 10.94
C SER A 280 10.50 -17.71 11.49
N ARG A 281 10.46 -18.73 10.63
CA ARG A 281 10.64 -20.15 10.99
C ARG A 281 11.88 -20.41 11.84
N LYS A 282 11.72 -21.17 12.95
CA LYS A 282 12.67 -22.22 13.38
C LYS A 282 11.94 -23.35 14.14
N GLY A 283 12.22 -24.59 13.73
CA GLY A 283 12.49 -25.69 14.67
C GLY A 283 11.34 -26.57 15.17
N SER A 284 11.11 -27.65 14.42
CA SER A 284 10.57 -28.98 14.76
C SER A 284 10.70 -29.52 16.20
N HIS A 285 9.71 -30.33 16.62
CA HIS A 285 9.90 -31.52 17.45
C HIS A 285 9.00 -32.69 17.00
N PHE A 286 9.59 -33.88 16.85
CA PHE A 286 8.94 -35.16 16.52
C PHE A 286 8.68 -35.99 17.79
N MET A 287 7.58 -36.76 17.81
CA MET A 287 7.36 -37.87 18.73
C MET A 287 7.20 -39.19 17.94
N VAL A 288 7.72 -40.28 18.50
CA VAL A 288 7.96 -41.60 17.90
C VAL A 288 6.75 -42.53 18.08
N VAL A 289 6.28 -43.23 17.02
CA VAL A 289 5.50 -44.48 17.16
C VAL A 289 5.82 -45.51 16.04
N ASN A 290 5.69 -46.78 16.42
CA ASN A 290 6.25 -48.05 15.92
C ASN A 290 5.92 -48.54 14.49
N ILE A 291 6.98 -48.98 13.81
CA ILE A 291 7.28 -50.17 12.97
C ILE A 291 6.26 -50.73 11.94
N MET A 292 4.94 -50.67 12.12
CA MET A 292 4.01 -51.01 11.00
C MET A 292 3.86 -49.86 10.00
N ALA A 293 4.38 -48.69 10.36
CA ALA A 293 4.31 -47.47 9.58
C ALA A 293 5.32 -47.43 8.42
N ARG A 294 6.27 -48.36 8.25
CA ARG A 294 7.38 -48.21 7.29
C ARG A 294 7.01 -48.29 5.80
N ILE A 295 5.97 -49.03 5.44
CA ILE A 295 5.52 -49.15 4.04
C ILE A 295 4.58 -47.99 3.67
N ALA A 296 3.70 -47.61 4.60
CA ALA A 296 2.86 -46.42 4.47
C ALA A 296 3.67 -45.12 4.57
N LEU A 297 4.71 -45.04 5.41
CA LEU A 297 5.65 -43.92 5.48
C LEU A 297 6.46 -43.79 4.20
N PHE A 298 6.74 -44.85 3.45
CA PHE A 298 7.51 -44.69 2.21
C PHE A 298 6.66 -44.00 1.14
N MET A 299 5.40 -44.42 0.98
CA MET A 299 4.46 -43.76 0.06
C MET A 299 3.96 -42.40 0.58
N PHE A 300 3.77 -42.26 1.90
CA PHE A 300 3.43 -40.99 2.54
C PHE A 300 4.63 -40.04 2.60
N ALA A 301 5.87 -40.50 2.72
CA ALA A 301 7.05 -39.65 2.61
C ALA A 301 7.28 -39.21 1.17
N ILE A 302 6.96 -40.04 0.16
CA ILE A 302 6.95 -39.60 -1.24
C ILE A 302 5.83 -38.56 -1.46
N MET A 303 4.63 -38.79 -0.92
CA MET A 303 3.51 -37.85 -1.04
C MET A 303 3.72 -36.56 -0.23
N VAL A 304 4.31 -36.63 0.96
CA VAL A 304 4.70 -35.50 1.80
C VAL A 304 5.93 -34.82 1.23
N MET A 305 6.90 -35.51 0.63
CA MET A 305 7.95 -34.84 -0.17
C MET A 305 7.30 -34.09 -1.33
N CYS A 306 6.42 -34.72 -2.11
CA CYS A 306 5.69 -34.03 -3.18
C CYS A 306 4.83 -32.85 -2.70
N LEU A 307 4.21 -32.92 -1.51
CA LEU A 307 3.35 -31.87 -0.94
C LEU A 307 4.15 -30.78 -0.19
N VAL A 308 5.27 -31.14 0.44
CA VAL A 308 6.22 -30.20 1.05
C VAL A 308 6.99 -29.49 -0.05
N ASP A 309 7.38 -30.16 -1.13
CA ASP A 309 7.91 -29.58 -2.38
C ASP A 309 6.87 -28.66 -3.04
N LEU A 310 5.58 -29.02 -3.07
CA LEU A 310 4.52 -28.12 -3.54
C LEU A 310 4.38 -26.87 -2.66
N SER A 311 4.49 -27.01 -1.33
CA SER A 311 4.40 -25.87 -0.39
C SER A 311 5.67 -25.03 -0.31
N TRP A 312 6.84 -25.61 -0.61
CA TRP A 312 8.12 -24.92 -0.77
C TRP A 312 8.17 -24.18 -2.12
N ALA A 313 7.77 -24.81 -3.22
CA ALA A 313 7.57 -24.18 -4.53
C ALA A 313 6.51 -23.06 -4.49
N ILE A 314 5.58 -23.16 -3.53
CA ILE A 314 4.80 -22.10 -2.89
C ILE A 314 5.37 -20.70 -3.02
N ASN A 315 6.44 -20.45 -2.26
CA ASN A 315 7.03 -19.15 -1.95
C ASN A 315 8.55 -19.08 -2.16
N HIS A 316 9.16 -20.18 -2.59
CA HIS A 316 10.59 -20.22 -2.85
C HIS A 316 10.87 -19.73 -4.27
N VAL A 317 11.59 -18.62 -4.39
CA VAL A 317 12.22 -18.21 -5.64
C VAL A 317 13.42 -19.11 -5.84
N PRO A 318 13.53 -19.85 -6.96
CA PRO A 318 14.73 -20.62 -7.27
C PRO A 318 15.98 -19.74 -7.15
N ALA A 319 17.03 -20.25 -6.52
CA ALA A 319 18.23 -19.45 -6.24
C ALA A 319 18.87 -18.86 -7.52
N ASN A 320 18.80 -19.58 -8.63
CA ASN A 320 19.23 -19.10 -9.95
C ASN A 320 18.35 -17.97 -10.47
N GLU A 321 17.03 -18.10 -10.37
CA GLU A 321 16.09 -17.04 -10.78
C GLU A 321 16.32 -15.76 -9.98
N TRP A 322 16.53 -15.89 -8.66
CA TRP A 322 16.86 -14.74 -7.82
C TRP A 322 18.21 -14.12 -8.17
N ALA A 323 19.24 -14.94 -8.42
CA ALA A 323 20.55 -14.47 -8.84
C ALA A 323 20.48 -13.72 -10.19
N GLU A 324 19.77 -14.27 -11.17
CA GLU A 324 19.51 -13.64 -12.47
C GLU A 324 18.75 -12.31 -12.33
N TYR A 325 17.75 -12.25 -11.44
CA TYR A 325 17.06 -10.99 -11.13
C TYR A 325 18.01 -9.94 -10.55
N LYS A 326 18.85 -10.34 -9.57
CA LYS A 326 19.81 -9.43 -8.95
C LYS A 326 20.83 -8.92 -9.95
N GLU A 327 21.37 -9.79 -10.80
CA GLU A 327 22.32 -9.44 -11.84
C GLU A 327 21.69 -8.50 -12.87
N LYS A 328 20.50 -8.86 -13.39
CA LYS A 328 19.80 -8.08 -14.42
C LYS A 328 19.47 -6.65 -13.97
N TYR A 329 19.09 -6.47 -12.71
CA TYR A 329 18.66 -5.17 -12.18
C TYR A 329 19.68 -4.54 -11.22
N ASN A 330 20.92 -5.03 -11.23
CA ASN A 330 22.04 -4.56 -10.41
C ASN A 330 21.65 -4.37 -8.92
N LYS A 331 21.04 -5.39 -8.34
CA LYS A 331 20.52 -5.36 -6.98
C LYS A 331 21.62 -5.70 -5.97
N ASP A 332 21.83 -4.78 -5.04
CA ASP A 332 22.77 -4.94 -3.94
C ASP A 332 22.04 -4.89 -2.59
N TYR A 333 22.21 -5.96 -1.80
CA TYR A 333 21.66 -6.11 -0.46
C TYR A 333 22.75 -6.39 0.60
N THR A 334 24.03 -6.20 0.25
CA THR A 334 25.21 -6.59 1.04
C THR A 334 25.25 -6.04 2.47
N ASN A 335 24.50 -4.98 2.77
CA ASN A 335 24.49 -4.35 4.09
C ASN A 335 23.50 -5.01 5.10
N SER A 336 22.69 -6.01 4.70
CA SER A 336 21.78 -6.73 5.62
C SER A 336 21.09 -7.95 4.98
N ASP A 337 21.31 -9.15 5.56
CA ASP A 337 20.60 -10.39 5.17
C ASP A 337 19.07 -10.29 5.35
N ILE A 338 18.63 -9.48 6.33
CA ILE A 338 17.20 -9.22 6.57
C ILE A 338 16.61 -8.47 5.36
N THR A 339 17.36 -7.54 4.77
CA THR A 339 16.92 -6.76 3.60
C THR A 339 16.80 -7.64 2.36
N GLU A 340 17.72 -8.58 2.14
CA GLU A 340 17.63 -9.52 1.02
C GLU A 340 16.43 -10.47 1.16
N ALA A 341 16.19 -11.01 2.35
CA ALA A 341 15.04 -11.89 2.59
C ALA A 341 13.69 -11.19 2.34
N TYR A 342 13.56 -9.91 2.72
CA TYR A 342 12.37 -9.13 2.38
C TYR A 342 12.24 -8.85 0.89
N ALA A 343 13.35 -8.53 0.22
CA ALA A 343 13.38 -8.30 -1.23
C ALA A 343 12.95 -9.56 -2.01
N GLN A 344 13.48 -10.73 -1.65
CA GLN A 344 13.08 -12.02 -2.19
C GLN A 344 11.59 -12.32 -1.96
N TYR A 345 11.09 -12.02 -0.75
CA TYR A 345 9.68 -12.21 -0.43
C TYR A 345 8.76 -11.36 -1.32
N TYR A 346 9.06 -10.06 -1.46
CA TYR A 346 8.25 -9.17 -2.29
C TYR A 346 8.39 -9.49 -3.78
N TYR A 347 9.57 -9.91 -4.23
CA TYR A 347 9.75 -10.41 -5.58
C TYR A 347 8.79 -11.58 -5.88
N ALA A 348 8.79 -12.61 -5.02
CA ALA A 348 7.91 -13.77 -5.17
C ALA A 348 6.43 -13.38 -5.11
N TYR A 349 6.07 -12.48 -4.19
CA TYR A 349 4.71 -12.00 -4.01
C TYR A 349 4.22 -11.21 -5.23
N ASN A 350 4.99 -10.23 -5.70
CA ASN A 350 4.66 -9.37 -6.82
C ASN A 350 4.62 -10.17 -8.13
N LYS A 351 5.55 -11.11 -8.35
CA LYS A 351 5.54 -12.02 -9.51
C LYS A 351 4.22 -12.79 -9.62
N ARG A 352 3.67 -13.29 -8.52
CA ARG A 352 2.35 -13.96 -8.55
C ARG A 352 1.19 -13.01 -8.80
N MET A 353 1.28 -11.78 -8.32
CA MET A 353 0.26 -10.77 -8.59
C MET A 353 0.27 -10.37 -10.08
N ILE A 354 1.46 -10.29 -10.69
CA ILE A 354 1.64 -10.15 -12.14
C ILE A 354 0.97 -11.32 -12.88
N GLU A 355 1.29 -12.57 -12.50
CA GLU A 355 0.70 -13.77 -13.13
C GLU A 355 -0.84 -13.78 -13.06
N ARG A 356 -1.40 -13.39 -11.90
CA ARG A 356 -2.86 -13.29 -11.72
C ARG A 356 -3.48 -12.23 -12.60
N HIS A 357 -2.86 -11.06 -12.70
CA HIS A 357 -3.34 -9.99 -13.58
C HIS A 357 -3.25 -10.42 -15.05
N ASN A 358 -2.14 -11.02 -15.47
CA ASN A 358 -1.95 -11.46 -16.84
C ASN A 358 -2.96 -12.56 -17.23
N ALA A 359 -3.38 -13.40 -16.28
CA ALA A 359 -4.49 -14.34 -16.53
C ALA A 359 -5.83 -13.64 -16.85
N LEU A 360 -6.05 -12.39 -16.42
CA LEU A 360 -7.20 -11.58 -16.85
C LEU A 360 -7.01 -11.03 -18.26
N TYR A 361 -5.79 -10.59 -18.59
CA TYR A 361 -5.45 -10.17 -19.96
C TYR A 361 -5.65 -11.30 -20.97
N GLU A 362 -5.16 -12.51 -20.69
CA GLU A 362 -5.30 -13.67 -21.58
C GLU A 362 -6.78 -14.08 -21.79
N ARG A 363 -7.69 -13.63 -20.91
CA ARG A 363 -9.14 -13.83 -21.02
C ARG A 363 -9.87 -12.62 -21.65
N GLY A 364 -9.15 -11.60 -22.09
CA GLY A 364 -9.71 -10.36 -22.63
C GLY A 364 -10.40 -9.47 -21.59
N SER A 365 -10.17 -9.71 -20.29
CA SER A 365 -10.74 -8.91 -19.19
C SER A 365 -9.83 -7.78 -18.71
N SER A 366 -8.60 -7.69 -19.25
CA SER A 366 -7.70 -6.55 -19.10
C SER A 366 -7.11 -6.20 -20.46
N THR A 367 -6.83 -4.92 -20.68
CA THR A 367 -6.29 -4.36 -21.93
C THR A 367 -4.77 -4.25 -21.93
N TYR A 368 -4.12 -4.60 -20.81
CA TYR A 368 -2.66 -4.52 -20.65
C TYR A 368 -2.10 -5.73 -19.89
N LYS A 369 -0.79 -5.97 -20.02
CA LYS A 369 -0.02 -6.96 -19.25
C LYS A 369 0.95 -6.29 -18.30
N LEU A 370 1.33 -7.06 -17.28
CA LEU A 370 2.38 -6.71 -16.33
C LEU A 370 3.58 -7.64 -16.50
N CYS A 371 4.76 -7.21 -16.07
CA CYS A 371 5.96 -8.04 -16.09
C CYS A 371 6.85 -7.80 -14.86
N VAL A 372 7.77 -8.73 -14.65
CA VAL A 372 8.87 -8.56 -13.69
C VAL A 372 9.80 -7.47 -14.22
N ASN A 373 10.02 -6.42 -13.43
CA ASN A 373 10.94 -5.32 -13.70
C ASN A 373 11.81 -4.97 -12.47
N GLN A 374 12.59 -3.89 -12.56
CA GLN A 374 13.50 -3.44 -11.50
C GLN A 374 12.84 -3.08 -10.17
N PHE A 375 11.52 -2.99 -10.10
CA PHE A 375 10.78 -2.66 -8.88
C PHE A 375 10.14 -3.91 -8.23
N THR A 376 10.24 -5.09 -8.85
CA THR A 376 9.48 -6.29 -8.42
C THR A 376 9.82 -6.75 -7.00
N ASP A 377 11.01 -6.47 -6.50
CA ASP A 377 11.45 -6.76 -5.12
C ASP A 377 10.95 -5.74 -4.07
N MET A 378 10.17 -4.75 -4.47
CA MET A 378 9.72 -3.66 -3.61
C MET A 378 8.25 -3.80 -3.22
N ARG A 379 7.91 -3.41 -1.98
CA ARG A 379 6.52 -3.28 -1.54
C ARG A 379 5.88 -2.05 -2.18
N LEU A 380 4.61 -2.14 -2.59
CA LEU A 380 3.88 -1.03 -3.19
C LEU A 380 3.92 0.27 -2.36
N ILE A 381 3.85 0.18 -1.03
CA ILE A 381 3.94 1.39 -0.18
C ILE A 381 5.31 2.10 -0.28
N HIS A 382 6.40 1.35 -0.47
CA HIS A 382 7.72 1.91 -0.68
C HIS A 382 7.84 2.53 -2.09
N PHE A 383 7.25 1.89 -3.11
CA PHE A 383 7.16 2.47 -4.45
C PHE A 383 6.35 3.78 -4.42
N ASN A 384 5.18 3.79 -3.77
CA ASN A 384 4.33 4.96 -3.64
C ASN A 384 5.03 6.10 -2.87
N ALA A 385 5.85 5.77 -1.87
CA ALA A 385 6.62 6.76 -1.12
C ALA A 385 7.67 7.50 -1.97
N LEU A 386 8.03 6.97 -3.15
CA LEU A 386 8.90 7.68 -4.10
C LEU A 386 8.19 8.90 -4.73
N PHE A 387 6.86 8.96 -4.71
CA PHE A 387 6.07 9.92 -5.51
C PHE A 387 5.15 10.80 -4.64
N PRO A 388 5.69 11.76 -3.88
CA PRO A 388 4.88 12.79 -3.23
C PRO A 388 4.02 13.56 -4.24
N VAL A 389 2.92 14.13 -3.75
CA VAL A 389 2.04 14.99 -4.54
C VAL A 389 2.79 16.25 -4.96
N ALA A 390 2.68 16.60 -6.24
CA ALA A 390 3.23 17.82 -6.81
C ALA A 390 2.66 19.04 -6.06
N LYS A 391 3.54 20.00 -5.76
CA LYS A 391 3.14 21.27 -5.13
C LYS A 391 2.82 22.27 -6.23
N GLY A 392 1.83 23.13 -5.96
CA GLY A 392 1.53 24.26 -6.82
C GLY A 392 2.77 25.12 -7.04
N THR A 393 2.93 25.60 -8.27
CA THR A 393 4.04 26.45 -8.66
C THR A 393 3.78 27.90 -8.29
N GLY A 394 4.84 28.71 -8.25
CA GLY A 394 4.74 30.16 -8.02
C GLY A 394 4.10 30.88 -9.21
N PRO A 395 4.32 32.21 -9.36
CA PRO A 395 3.91 32.94 -10.55
C PRO A 395 4.38 32.22 -11.83
N SER A 396 3.49 32.09 -12.80
CA SER A 396 3.80 31.48 -14.10
C SER A 396 4.39 32.54 -15.02
N PHE A 397 5.48 32.21 -15.73
CA PHE A 397 6.10 33.05 -16.76
C PHE A 397 5.84 32.46 -18.16
N ASP A 398 4.73 31.74 -18.29
CA ASP A 398 4.31 31.11 -19.54
C ASP A 398 3.98 32.17 -20.60
N SER A 399 4.37 31.84 -21.82
CA SER A 399 3.99 32.62 -22.99
C SER A 399 2.58 32.24 -23.45
N PRO A 400 1.87 33.14 -24.15
CA PRO A 400 0.60 32.82 -24.78
C PRO A 400 0.73 31.57 -25.65
N LEU A 401 -0.31 30.73 -25.61
CA LEU A 401 -0.38 29.51 -26.39
C LEU A 401 -0.19 29.80 -27.90
N PRO A 402 0.72 29.10 -28.60
CA PRO A 402 0.94 29.31 -30.02
C PRO A 402 -0.26 28.82 -30.84
N SER A 403 -0.48 29.43 -32.01
CA SER A 403 -1.54 28.98 -32.91
C SER A 403 -1.18 27.62 -33.51
N VAL A 404 -2.10 26.67 -33.40
CA VAL A 404 -1.95 25.30 -33.90
C VAL A 404 -3.08 24.92 -34.85
N GLN A 405 -2.83 23.97 -35.73
CA GLN A 405 -3.87 23.36 -36.57
C GLN A 405 -4.76 22.43 -35.74
N PRO A 406 -6.00 22.15 -36.20
CA PRO A 406 -6.83 21.13 -35.58
C PRO A 406 -6.09 19.79 -35.44
N ALA A 407 -6.39 19.06 -34.36
CA ALA A 407 -5.73 17.80 -34.07
C ALA A 407 -5.90 16.78 -35.21
N SER A 408 -4.80 16.10 -35.56
CA SER A 408 -4.86 14.93 -36.44
C SER A 408 -5.70 13.80 -35.80
N PRO A 409 -6.29 12.87 -36.58
CA PRO A 409 -6.94 11.68 -36.00
C PRO A 409 -5.98 10.80 -35.19
N TYR A 410 -4.72 10.70 -35.63
CA TYR A 410 -3.64 9.94 -35.00
C TYR A 410 -2.31 10.72 -35.10
N TYR A 411 -1.37 10.45 -34.20
CA TYR A 411 -0.01 10.98 -34.25
C TYR A 411 0.94 10.06 -33.47
N ASP A 412 1.84 9.35 -34.16
CA ASP A 412 2.82 8.46 -33.53
C ASP A 412 4.22 8.76 -34.09
N PRO A 413 4.97 9.69 -33.49
CA PRO A 413 6.24 10.12 -34.05
C PRO A 413 7.30 9.01 -34.05
N ILE A 414 7.17 7.99 -33.19
CA ILE A 414 8.11 6.87 -33.14
C ILE A 414 8.02 6.07 -34.43
N ASN A 415 6.81 5.68 -34.81
CA ASN A 415 6.58 4.85 -35.99
C ASN A 415 6.57 5.69 -37.29
N ASP A 416 6.03 6.90 -37.25
CA ASP A 416 5.86 7.75 -38.44
C ASP A 416 7.18 8.37 -38.92
N PHE A 417 8.10 8.69 -38.00
CA PHE A 417 9.35 9.39 -38.31
C PHE A 417 10.61 8.59 -37.95
N ASN A 418 10.46 7.33 -37.55
CA ASN A 418 11.54 6.49 -37.04
C ASN A 418 12.33 7.21 -35.92
N PHE A 419 11.59 7.87 -35.03
CA PHE A 419 12.13 8.67 -33.96
C PHE A 419 12.79 7.77 -32.91
N THR A 420 14.08 7.98 -32.67
CA THR A 420 14.82 7.28 -31.62
C THR A 420 15.05 8.22 -30.44
N SER A 421 14.34 7.99 -29.34
CA SER A 421 14.61 8.64 -28.06
C SER A 421 15.40 7.70 -27.15
N ASN A 422 16.46 8.21 -26.54
CA ASN A 422 17.07 7.52 -25.41
C ASN A 422 16.12 7.58 -24.20
N ILE A 423 15.87 6.45 -23.56
CA ILE A 423 15.05 6.37 -22.35
C ILE A 423 15.97 6.35 -21.13
N GLU A 424 16.00 7.45 -20.40
CA GLU A 424 16.80 7.59 -19.19
C GLU A 424 16.18 6.85 -18.00
N ASN A 425 17.02 6.59 -16.99
CA ASN A 425 16.59 5.99 -15.73
C ASN A 425 16.94 6.92 -14.56
N GLN A 426 15.92 7.56 -13.98
CA GLN A 426 16.06 8.48 -12.84
C GLN A 426 16.46 7.77 -11.53
N GLY A 427 16.35 6.44 -11.46
CA GLY A 427 16.59 5.65 -10.26
C GLY A 427 15.51 5.81 -9.19
N THR A 428 15.80 5.39 -7.96
CA THR A 428 14.86 5.44 -6.83
C THR A 428 15.33 6.33 -5.68
N LYS A 429 16.49 6.97 -5.83
CA LYS A 429 17.11 7.78 -4.77
C LYS A 429 16.63 9.22 -4.80
N CYS A 430 16.40 9.77 -6.00
CA CYS A 430 15.91 11.12 -6.22
C CYS A 430 14.58 11.06 -6.99
N ASN A 431 13.57 11.81 -6.53
CA ASN A 431 12.29 11.90 -7.23
C ASN A 431 12.33 13.00 -8.32
N SER A 432 13.13 12.76 -9.35
CA SER A 432 13.50 13.77 -10.38
C SER A 432 12.73 13.66 -11.69
N GLY A 433 11.60 12.94 -11.73
CA GLY A 433 10.79 12.77 -12.95
C GLY A 433 10.46 14.09 -13.67
N TRP A 434 10.21 15.18 -12.94
CA TRP A 434 10.02 16.52 -13.49
C TRP A 434 11.19 17.02 -14.36
N ALA A 435 12.44 16.77 -13.93
CA ALA A 435 13.64 17.23 -14.60
C ALA A 435 13.90 16.41 -15.87
N TYR A 436 13.74 15.09 -15.78
CA TYR A 436 13.84 14.20 -16.94
C TYR A 436 12.77 14.50 -17.98
N ALA A 437 11.51 14.69 -17.56
CA ALA A 437 10.43 15.03 -18.48
C ALA A 437 10.64 16.39 -19.15
N ALA A 438 11.12 17.41 -18.42
CA ALA A 438 11.43 18.72 -18.98
C ALA A 438 12.56 18.64 -20.01
N ALA A 439 13.71 18.03 -19.66
CA ALA A 439 14.85 17.85 -20.57
C ALA A 439 14.41 17.10 -21.83
N LYS A 440 13.65 16.01 -21.65
CA LYS A 440 13.14 15.22 -22.76
C LYS A 440 12.20 16.00 -23.66
N SER A 441 11.29 16.80 -23.12
CA SER A 441 10.38 17.61 -23.94
C SER A 441 11.11 18.59 -24.86
N ILE A 442 12.21 19.18 -24.37
CA ILE A 442 13.06 20.10 -25.15
C ILE A 442 13.85 19.34 -26.22
N GLU A 443 14.41 18.18 -25.87
CA GLU A 443 15.11 17.28 -26.80
C GLU A 443 14.20 16.85 -27.96
N LEU A 444 12.96 16.45 -27.65
CA LEU A 444 11.96 16.04 -28.62
C LEU A 444 11.55 17.21 -29.53
N LEU A 445 11.33 18.42 -28.98
CA LEU A 445 11.03 19.61 -29.76
C LEU A 445 12.18 19.95 -30.72
N GLN A 446 13.43 19.89 -30.23
CA GLN A 446 14.63 20.08 -31.01
C GLN A 446 14.74 19.10 -32.18
N ALA A 447 14.49 17.83 -31.93
CA ALA A 447 14.50 16.82 -32.98
C ALA A 447 13.44 17.08 -34.07
N GLN A 448 12.23 17.48 -33.66
CA GLN A 448 11.14 17.81 -34.58
C GLN A 448 11.45 19.06 -35.42
N GLN A 449 11.95 20.14 -34.80
CA GLN A 449 12.25 21.39 -35.50
C GLN A 449 13.47 21.29 -36.43
N MET A 450 14.50 20.54 -36.02
CA MET A 450 15.74 20.40 -36.81
C MET A 450 15.66 19.27 -37.84
N GLY A 451 14.61 18.44 -37.80
CA GLY A 451 14.50 17.23 -38.62
C GLY A 451 15.54 16.16 -38.27
N ASN A 452 16.17 16.24 -37.10
CA ASN A 452 17.09 15.23 -36.59
C ASN A 452 16.37 14.32 -35.60
N MET A 453 15.85 13.19 -36.10
CA MET A 453 15.06 12.23 -35.32
C MET A 453 15.89 11.37 -34.34
N ASN A 454 17.18 11.68 -34.17
CA ASN A 454 18.07 11.12 -33.16
C ASN A 454 18.83 12.24 -32.43
N PRO A 455 18.13 13.02 -31.57
CA PRO A 455 18.75 14.13 -30.84
C PRO A 455 19.75 13.63 -29.79
N ALA A 456 20.77 14.43 -29.54
CA ALA A 456 21.72 14.16 -28.45
C ALA A 456 21.00 14.35 -27.09
N PRO A 457 21.19 13.45 -26.11
CA PRO A 457 20.51 13.55 -24.82
C PRO A 457 20.84 14.83 -24.05
N LEU A 458 19.82 15.44 -23.45
CA LEU A 458 19.98 16.61 -22.58
C LEU A 458 20.09 16.19 -21.11
N SER A 459 20.86 16.96 -20.33
CA SER A 459 21.14 16.67 -18.93
C SER A 459 19.95 17.03 -18.03
N ALA A 460 19.29 16.02 -17.47
CA ALA A 460 18.34 16.21 -16.39
C ALA A 460 19.05 16.65 -15.09
N GLN A 461 20.30 16.21 -14.89
CA GLN A 461 21.11 16.59 -13.73
C GLN A 461 21.38 18.09 -13.67
N ASN A 462 21.54 18.75 -14.82
CA ASN A 462 21.64 20.19 -14.89
C ASN A 462 20.41 20.87 -14.24
N PHE A 463 19.19 20.37 -14.49
CA PHE A 463 18.00 20.87 -13.81
C PHE A 463 17.93 20.50 -12.34
N ILE A 464 18.32 19.26 -11.98
CA ILE A 464 18.33 18.81 -10.59
C ILE A 464 19.24 19.71 -9.74
N ASP A 465 20.46 19.98 -10.21
CA ASP A 465 21.46 20.72 -9.45
C ASP A 465 21.25 22.24 -9.50
N CYS A 466 20.86 22.78 -10.66
CA CYS A 466 20.81 24.23 -10.89
C CYS A 466 19.42 24.86 -10.73
N ALA A 467 18.37 24.18 -11.21
CA ALA A 467 17.01 24.72 -11.22
C ALA A 467 16.22 24.32 -9.96
N GLY A 468 16.28 23.04 -9.58
CA GLY A 468 15.47 22.48 -8.50
C GLY A 468 15.90 22.88 -7.09
N ARG A 469 17.16 23.34 -6.92
CA ARG A 469 17.79 23.70 -5.63
C ARG A 469 17.59 22.58 -4.61
N SER A 470 17.59 22.89 -3.30
CA SER A 470 17.43 21.92 -2.20
C SER A 470 16.12 21.10 -2.20
N ALA A 471 15.19 21.41 -3.11
CA ALA A 471 13.93 20.71 -3.27
C ALA A 471 13.89 19.74 -4.46
N ALA A 472 14.95 19.67 -5.28
CA ALA A 472 14.97 18.96 -6.56
C ALA A 472 14.56 17.48 -6.47
N CYS A 473 14.98 16.78 -5.40
CA CYS A 473 14.67 15.37 -5.18
C CYS A 473 13.43 15.14 -4.30
N LYS A 474 12.80 16.21 -3.79
CA LYS A 474 11.69 16.15 -2.82
C LYS A 474 10.37 16.63 -3.41
N ASN A 475 10.41 17.63 -4.28
CA ASN A 475 9.25 18.21 -4.92
C ASN A 475 9.30 17.92 -6.43
N GLN A 476 8.14 17.74 -7.04
CA GLN A 476 7.97 17.51 -8.47
C GLN A 476 7.45 18.79 -9.13
N VAL A 477 8.33 19.58 -9.76
CA VAL A 477 8.01 20.93 -10.27
C VAL A 477 8.66 21.18 -11.64
N PRO A 478 8.05 20.74 -12.76
CA PRO A 478 8.62 20.94 -14.10
C PRO A 478 8.81 22.41 -14.47
N GLN A 479 7.93 23.32 -13.99
CA GLN A 479 8.04 24.75 -14.26
C GLN A 479 9.41 25.33 -13.87
N ALA A 480 10.06 24.80 -12.84
CA ALA A 480 11.38 25.29 -12.42
C ALA A 480 12.45 25.11 -13.52
N ALA A 481 12.38 24.03 -14.31
CA ALA A 481 13.28 23.81 -15.44
C ALA A 481 13.02 24.82 -16.56
N PHE A 482 11.75 25.07 -16.87
CA PHE A 482 11.38 26.01 -17.92
C PHE A 482 11.73 27.46 -17.55
N ASP A 483 11.40 27.89 -16.32
CA ASP A 483 11.77 29.22 -15.80
C ASP A 483 13.30 29.41 -15.74
N TYR A 484 14.04 28.36 -15.38
CA TYR A 484 15.51 28.37 -15.39
C TYR A 484 16.07 28.77 -16.76
N LEU A 485 15.52 28.23 -17.85
CA LEU A 485 15.97 28.55 -19.19
C LEU A 485 15.43 29.91 -19.67
N THR A 486 14.13 30.16 -19.56
CA THR A 486 13.52 31.34 -20.19
C THR A 486 13.65 32.62 -19.37
N GLN A 487 13.41 32.55 -18.06
CA GLN A 487 13.40 33.74 -17.19
C GLN A 487 14.81 34.15 -16.78
N TYR A 488 15.63 33.15 -16.42
CA TYR A 488 17.00 33.40 -15.96
C TYR A 488 18.03 33.35 -17.08
N ASN A 489 17.61 33.04 -18.32
CA ASN A 489 18.46 32.94 -19.51
C ASN A 489 19.67 32.04 -19.25
N MET A 490 19.39 30.87 -18.67
CA MET A 490 20.39 29.86 -18.36
C MET A 490 20.44 28.80 -19.45
N ASP A 491 21.54 28.07 -19.44
CA ASP A 491 21.89 27.11 -20.46
C ASP A 491 21.48 25.69 -20.07
N LEU A 492 21.05 24.90 -21.07
CA LEU A 492 20.87 23.46 -20.92
C LEU A 492 22.02 22.70 -21.58
N HIS A 493 22.70 21.87 -20.79
CA HIS A 493 23.84 21.09 -21.21
C HIS A 493 23.47 19.68 -21.71
N LEU A 494 24.33 19.10 -22.55
CA LEU A 494 24.23 17.69 -22.95
C LEU A 494 24.47 16.77 -21.75
N GLU A 495 23.85 15.59 -21.80
CA GLU A 495 24.12 14.52 -20.85
C GLU A 495 25.59 14.09 -20.88
N SER A 496 26.25 14.09 -22.04
CA SER A 496 27.67 13.74 -22.16
C SER A 496 28.64 14.74 -21.51
N GLU A 497 28.18 15.96 -21.24
CA GLU A 497 28.97 17.04 -20.62
C GLU A 497 28.60 17.21 -19.13
N TYR A 498 27.33 16.99 -18.80
CA TYR A 498 26.81 16.99 -17.43
C TYR A 498 26.02 15.71 -17.17
N ASN A 499 26.74 14.65 -16.83
CA ASN A 499 26.18 13.30 -16.72
C ASN A 499 25.02 13.20 -15.72
N ASN A 500 24.00 12.44 -16.10
CA ASN A 500 22.89 12.10 -15.20
C ASN A 500 23.37 11.15 -14.10
N ASN A 501 23.04 11.46 -12.83
CA ASN A 501 23.39 10.59 -11.71
C ASN A 501 22.16 10.14 -10.92
N ASN A 502 21.73 8.90 -11.19
CA ASN A 502 20.56 8.29 -10.56
C ASN A 502 20.83 7.62 -9.20
N THR A 503 22.04 7.75 -8.67
CA THR A 503 22.45 7.19 -7.37
C THR A 503 22.40 8.21 -6.23
N LEU A 504 22.36 9.51 -6.56
CA LEU A 504 22.27 10.59 -5.58
C LEU A 504 20.83 10.78 -5.11
N GLY A 505 20.64 11.02 -3.82
CA GLY A 505 19.33 11.32 -3.22
C GLY A 505 19.04 12.80 -3.03
N GLU A 506 20.01 13.65 -3.32
CA GLU A 506 19.96 15.10 -3.15
C GLU A 506 20.71 15.76 -4.32
N PRO A 507 20.39 17.03 -4.67
CA PRO A 507 21.10 17.76 -5.71
C PRO A 507 22.59 17.95 -5.37
N GLY A 508 23.44 17.92 -6.40
CA GLY A 508 24.84 18.28 -6.34
C GLY A 508 25.06 19.79 -6.35
N MET A 509 26.33 20.19 -6.42
CA MET A 509 26.67 21.59 -6.68
C MET A 509 26.39 21.91 -8.15
N CYS A 510 25.69 23.01 -8.42
CA CYS A 510 25.47 23.49 -9.78
C CYS A 510 26.79 23.99 -10.37
N THR A 511 27.48 23.12 -11.11
CA THR A 511 28.75 23.44 -11.78
C THR A 511 28.76 22.88 -13.19
N PRO A 512 27.90 23.41 -14.10
CA PRO A 512 27.96 22.98 -15.49
C PRO A 512 29.32 23.32 -16.10
N MET A 513 29.97 22.31 -16.67
CA MET A 513 31.21 22.44 -17.43
C MET A 513 30.90 21.95 -18.84
N GLY A 514 31.19 22.74 -19.88
CA GLY A 514 31.02 22.28 -21.27
C GLY A 514 30.41 23.31 -22.20
N GLN A 515 30.30 22.93 -23.47
CA GLN A 515 29.74 23.76 -24.53
C GLN A 515 28.22 23.85 -24.41
N LEU A 516 27.69 25.06 -24.52
CA LEU A 516 26.26 25.34 -24.66
C LEU A 516 25.70 24.60 -25.88
N VAL A 517 24.58 23.88 -25.73
CA VAL A 517 23.95 23.20 -26.86
C VAL A 517 22.56 23.72 -27.17
N THR A 518 21.71 23.97 -26.17
CA THR A 518 20.33 24.38 -26.42
C THR A 518 19.85 25.40 -25.39
N ASN A 519 19.24 26.49 -25.88
CA ASN A 519 18.51 27.46 -25.05
C ASN A 519 17.02 27.41 -25.46
N LEU A 520 16.14 27.72 -24.52
CA LEU A 520 14.70 27.74 -24.73
C LEU A 520 14.22 29.20 -24.71
N GLY A 521 13.54 29.62 -25.78
CA GLY A 521 13.00 30.97 -25.90
C GLY A 521 11.69 31.14 -25.14
N SER A 522 10.79 30.16 -25.24
CA SER A 522 9.48 30.22 -24.58
C SER A 522 8.90 28.85 -24.23
N TYR A 523 7.96 28.85 -23.28
CA TYR A 523 7.14 27.70 -22.92
C TYR A 523 5.69 28.13 -22.65
N SER A 524 4.75 27.20 -22.73
CA SER A 524 3.33 27.43 -22.42
C SER A 524 2.74 26.33 -21.53
N ARG A 525 1.58 26.62 -20.93
CA ARG A 525 0.81 25.67 -20.11
C ARG A 525 -0.58 25.44 -20.72
N LEU A 526 -1.10 24.22 -20.57
CA LEU A 526 -2.48 23.92 -20.94
C LEU A 526 -3.41 24.08 -19.73
N THR A 527 -4.68 24.32 -20.03
CA THR A 527 -5.72 24.37 -18.99
C THR A 527 -5.96 22.97 -18.44
N ASP A 528 -6.00 22.85 -17.11
CA ASP A 528 -6.30 21.59 -16.44
C ASP A 528 -7.64 21.02 -16.91
N GLY A 529 -7.62 19.78 -17.41
CA GLY A 529 -8.82 19.06 -17.88
C GLY A 529 -9.08 19.12 -19.39
N ASP A 530 -8.32 19.93 -20.13
CA ASP A 530 -8.48 20.14 -21.58
C ASP A 530 -7.64 19.19 -22.44
N ASP A 531 -7.99 17.90 -22.41
CA ASP A 531 -7.31 16.87 -23.21
C ASP A 531 -7.47 17.07 -24.74
N GLU A 532 -8.42 17.89 -25.19
CA GLU A 532 -8.56 18.24 -26.61
C GLU A 532 -7.46 19.21 -27.06
N SER A 533 -7.15 20.22 -26.25
CA SER A 533 -5.97 21.06 -26.49
C SER A 533 -4.70 20.23 -26.46
N LEU A 534 -4.53 19.33 -25.49
CA LEU A 534 -3.38 18.41 -25.45
C LEU A 534 -3.23 17.64 -26.76
N LYS A 535 -4.34 17.10 -27.28
CA LYS A 535 -4.37 16.37 -28.55
C LYS A 535 -3.90 17.25 -29.71
N ALA A 536 -4.39 18.49 -29.77
CA ALA A 536 -4.02 19.45 -30.80
C ALA A 536 -2.51 19.76 -30.75
N TYR A 537 -1.98 20.17 -29.61
CA TYR A 537 -0.55 20.52 -29.47
C TYR A 537 0.37 19.34 -29.78
N VAL A 538 0.08 18.15 -29.25
CA VAL A 538 0.88 16.94 -29.51
C VAL A 538 0.95 16.65 -31.01
N SER A 539 -0.17 16.67 -31.73
CA SER A 539 -0.15 16.42 -33.20
C SER A 539 0.44 17.55 -34.04
N ASN A 540 0.62 18.74 -33.47
CA ASN A 540 1.36 19.82 -34.12
C ASN A 540 2.87 19.78 -33.79
N GLY A 541 3.34 18.70 -33.15
CA GLY A 541 4.75 18.50 -32.84
C GLY A 541 5.22 19.22 -31.59
N PHE A 542 4.35 19.43 -30.59
CA PHE A 542 4.75 19.89 -29.26
C PHE A 542 4.72 18.74 -28.26
N PRO A 543 5.88 18.28 -27.74
CA PRO A 543 5.93 17.27 -26.68
C PRO A 543 5.47 17.87 -25.35
N VAL A 544 4.43 17.29 -24.73
CA VAL A 544 3.80 17.89 -23.54
C VAL A 544 4.12 17.12 -22.28
N VAL A 545 4.73 17.80 -21.29
CA VAL A 545 4.97 17.24 -19.96
C VAL A 545 3.67 17.25 -19.15
N VAL A 546 3.28 16.10 -18.60
CA VAL A 546 2.02 15.93 -17.86
C VAL A 546 2.23 15.29 -16.48
N GLU A 547 1.34 15.63 -15.53
CA GLU A 547 1.32 14.99 -14.21
C GLU A 547 0.49 13.71 -14.23
N PHE A 548 1.18 12.58 -14.02
CA PHE A 548 0.61 11.25 -13.93
C PHE A 548 0.56 10.76 -12.47
N ASN A 549 -0.40 9.88 -12.15
CA ASN A 549 -0.42 9.19 -10.87
C ASN A 549 0.23 7.80 -10.97
N PRO A 550 1.44 7.59 -10.41
CA PRO A 550 2.13 6.32 -10.50
C PRO A 550 1.68 5.29 -9.45
N THR A 551 0.85 5.66 -8.47
CA THR A 551 0.65 4.93 -7.19
C THR A 551 -0.26 3.68 -7.28
N SER A 552 0.00 2.80 -8.25
CA SER A 552 -0.72 1.52 -8.41
C SER A 552 0.24 0.36 -8.65
N PHE A 553 -0.20 -0.84 -8.27
CA PHE A 553 0.59 -2.07 -8.51
C PHE A 553 0.77 -2.31 -10.02
N GLU A 554 -0.27 -1.98 -10.78
CA GLU A 554 -0.37 -2.16 -12.21
C GLU A 554 0.57 -1.18 -12.95
N PHE A 555 0.63 0.10 -12.56
CA PHE A 555 1.62 1.03 -13.13
C PHE A 555 3.06 0.60 -12.80
N MET A 556 3.30 0.22 -11.55
CA MET A 556 4.62 -0.22 -11.07
C MET A 556 5.19 -1.36 -11.92
N HIS A 557 4.34 -2.26 -12.45
CA HIS A 557 4.74 -3.44 -13.22
C HIS A 557 4.27 -3.43 -14.67
N TYR A 558 3.83 -2.28 -15.19
CA TYR A 558 3.32 -2.19 -16.56
C TYR A 558 4.36 -2.73 -17.56
N SER A 559 3.87 -3.51 -18.52
CA SER A 559 4.70 -4.14 -19.56
C SER A 559 4.27 -3.73 -20.96
N GLU A 560 3.00 -3.94 -21.30
CA GLU A 560 2.47 -3.70 -22.64
C GLU A 560 0.95 -3.56 -22.65
N GLY A 561 0.40 -3.00 -23.73
CA GLY A 561 -1.04 -2.85 -23.96
C GLY A 561 -1.57 -1.48 -23.50
N ILE A 562 -2.89 -1.34 -23.40
CA ILE A 562 -3.48 -0.02 -23.10
C ILE A 562 -3.81 0.07 -21.62
N PHE A 563 -2.98 0.80 -20.89
CA PHE A 563 -3.10 0.99 -19.45
C PHE A 563 -4.32 1.83 -19.08
N GLN A 564 -5.14 1.33 -18.15
CA GLN A 564 -6.26 2.07 -17.60
C GLN A 564 -5.87 2.72 -16.27
N GLN A 565 -5.74 4.04 -16.26
CA GLN A 565 -5.35 4.77 -15.06
C GLN A 565 -6.46 4.74 -13.99
N PRO A 566 -6.14 4.45 -12.72
CA PRO A 566 -7.07 4.57 -11.61
C PRO A 566 -7.56 6.00 -11.42
N SER A 567 -8.82 6.17 -11.00
CA SER A 567 -9.44 7.50 -10.79
C SER A 567 -8.89 8.24 -9.56
N VAL A 568 -8.37 7.53 -8.57
CA VAL A 568 -7.82 8.12 -7.34
C VAL A 568 -6.37 8.55 -7.59
N ARG A 569 -6.06 9.84 -7.38
CA ARG A 569 -4.70 10.38 -7.43
C ARG A 569 -4.08 10.41 -6.03
N GLN A 570 -2.99 9.65 -5.80
CA GLN A 570 -2.30 9.59 -4.49
C GLN A 570 -0.81 9.95 -4.56
N GLY A 571 -0.30 10.32 -5.74
CA GLY A 571 1.07 10.78 -5.96
C GLY A 571 1.19 11.46 -7.32
N SER A 572 2.34 12.09 -7.55
CA SER A 572 2.63 12.81 -8.79
C SER A 572 3.97 12.36 -9.37
N HIS A 573 3.95 12.03 -10.65
CA HIS A 573 5.12 11.71 -11.47
C HIS A 573 4.96 12.40 -12.83
N PHE A 574 6.03 12.97 -13.36
CA PHE A 574 5.97 13.70 -14.62
C PHE A 574 6.53 12.85 -15.76
N MET A 575 5.78 12.79 -16.85
CA MET A 575 6.10 12.06 -18.07
C MET A 575 5.81 12.96 -19.28
N VAL A 576 6.28 12.56 -20.47
CA VAL A 576 6.06 13.35 -21.70
C VAL A 576 5.05 12.62 -22.59
N VAL A 577 3.96 13.29 -22.96
CA VAL A 577 3.03 12.84 -24.01
C VAL A 577 3.67 13.19 -25.35
N ILE A 578 3.94 12.16 -26.15
CA ILE A 578 4.61 12.29 -27.44
C ILE A 578 3.70 11.93 -28.61
N GLY A 579 2.61 11.20 -28.35
CA GLY A 579 1.70 10.74 -29.39
C GLY A 579 0.38 10.24 -28.83
N TYR A 580 -0.49 9.84 -29.74
CA TYR A 580 -1.77 9.21 -29.45
C TYR A 580 -2.27 8.46 -30.68
N ASP A 581 -3.09 7.45 -30.44
CA ASP A 581 -3.74 6.71 -31.50
C ASP A 581 -5.03 6.04 -30.98
N THR A 582 -5.57 5.14 -31.78
CA THR A 582 -6.69 4.26 -31.48
C THR A 582 -6.29 2.83 -31.83
N ASP A 583 -6.47 1.89 -30.91
CA ASP A 583 -6.14 0.50 -31.20
C ASP A 583 -7.18 -0.17 -32.11
N ALA A 584 -6.90 -1.41 -32.52
CA ALA A 584 -7.81 -2.20 -33.35
C ALA A 584 -9.15 -2.52 -32.67
N THR A 585 -9.26 -2.36 -31.34
CA THR A 585 -10.51 -2.58 -30.59
C THR A 585 -11.33 -1.30 -30.43
N GLY A 586 -10.80 -0.14 -30.88
CA GLY A 586 -11.44 1.16 -30.80
C GLY A 586 -11.12 1.93 -29.52
N ILE A 587 -10.13 1.49 -28.74
CA ILE A 587 -9.68 2.18 -27.53
C ILE A 587 -8.69 3.26 -27.93
N ASP A 588 -9.14 4.50 -27.74
CA ASP A 588 -8.35 5.71 -27.79
C ASP A 588 -7.24 5.70 -26.71
N TYR A 589 -5.97 5.93 -27.08
CA TYR A 589 -4.87 6.00 -26.11
C TYR A 589 -3.88 7.14 -26.38
N TRP A 590 -3.18 7.55 -25.32
CA TRP A 590 -1.99 8.41 -25.34
C TRP A 590 -0.72 7.55 -25.32
N ILE A 591 0.36 8.03 -25.94
CA ILE A 591 1.71 7.44 -25.87
C ILE A 591 2.55 8.36 -24.99
N LEU A 592 3.01 7.83 -23.85
CA LEU A 592 3.82 8.58 -22.90
C LEU A 592 5.21 7.96 -22.76
N GLN A 593 6.21 8.83 -22.67
CA GLN A 593 7.59 8.48 -22.34
C GLN A 593 7.86 8.65 -20.86
N ASN A 594 8.39 7.59 -20.23
CA ASN A 594 8.76 7.55 -18.83
C ASN A 594 10.30 7.67 -18.64
N SER A 595 10.73 7.83 -17.40
CA SER A 595 12.13 7.99 -16.96
C SER A 595 12.62 6.82 -16.09
N PHE A 596 12.06 5.62 -16.28
CA PHE A 596 12.43 4.41 -15.52
C PHE A 596 13.36 3.46 -16.30
N GLY A 597 13.96 3.93 -17.39
CA GLY A 597 14.77 3.11 -18.27
C GLY A 597 13.97 2.12 -19.12
N THR A 598 14.66 1.48 -20.05
CA THR A 598 14.07 0.58 -21.05
C THR A 598 13.56 -0.75 -20.49
N SER A 599 13.89 -1.09 -19.24
CA SER A 599 13.42 -2.32 -18.59
C SER A 599 12.01 -2.24 -18.03
N TRP A 600 11.39 -1.04 -18.07
CA TRP A 600 10.04 -0.79 -17.61
C TRP A 600 9.12 -0.49 -18.81
N GLY A 601 7.89 -1.01 -18.80
CA GLY A 601 6.92 -0.75 -19.87
C GLY A 601 7.35 -1.23 -21.25
N GLU A 602 6.85 -0.54 -22.27
CA GLU A 602 7.11 -0.84 -23.69
C GLU A 602 8.43 -0.19 -24.10
N THR A 603 9.53 -0.74 -23.59
CA THR A 603 10.88 -0.15 -23.76
C THR A 603 10.95 1.28 -23.22
N GLY A 604 10.37 1.55 -22.04
CA GLY A 604 10.33 2.88 -21.42
C GLY A 604 9.07 3.68 -21.68
N LEU A 605 8.19 3.19 -22.56
CA LEU A 605 6.94 3.85 -22.92
C LEU A 605 5.74 3.22 -22.21
N ILE A 606 4.63 3.96 -22.18
CA ILE A 606 3.33 3.47 -21.75
C ILE A 606 2.23 4.03 -22.64
N ARG A 607 1.30 3.16 -23.02
CA ARG A 607 0.06 3.56 -23.69
C ARG A 607 -1.06 3.67 -22.67
N VAL A 608 -1.69 4.83 -22.55
CA VAL A 608 -2.70 5.12 -21.51
C VAL A 608 -4.04 5.41 -22.18
N ALA A 609 -5.10 4.70 -21.76
CA ALA A 609 -6.45 4.93 -22.28
C ALA A 609 -6.88 6.40 -22.09
N ARG A 610 -7.39 7.03 -23.16
CA ARG A 610 -7.99 8.36 -23.08
C ARG A 610 -9.30 8.26 -22.32
N SER A 611 -9.42 9.01 -21.23
CA SER A 611 -10.57 8.93 -20.34
C SER A 611 -11.40 10.21 -20.36
N PRO A 612 -12.75 10.12 -20.34
CA PRO A 612 -13.59 11.30 -20.14
C PRO A 612 -13.47 11.86 -18.72
N THR A 613 -13.08 11.05 -17.73
CA THR A 613 -13.05 11.43 -16.31
C THR A 613 -11.64 11.60 -15.74
N VAL A 614 -10.66 10.85 -16.25
CA VAL A 614 -9.26 10.93 -15.83
C VAL A 614 -8.44 11.64 -16.91
N LYS A 615 -8.42 12.97 -16.84
CA LYS A 615 -7.71 13.83 -17.79
C LYS A 615 -6.20 13.85 -17.53
N LEU A 616 -5.37 13.85 -18.58
CA LEU A 616 -3.91 13.92 -18.44
C LEU A 616 -3.38 15.35 -18.32
N THR A 617 -4.16 16.34 -18.73
CA THR A 617 -3.78 17.76 -18.77
C THR A 617 -3.54 18.46 -17.44
N LYS A 618 -3.65 17.76 -16.30
CA LYS A 618 -3.33 18.33 -15.00
C LYS A 618 -1.86 18.75 -14.97
N ASN A 619 -1.59 20.03 -14.69
CA ASN A 619 -0.25 20.63 -14.69
C ASN A 619 0.52 20.45 -16.01
N ALA A 620 -0.19 20.38 -17.14
CA ALA A 620 0.46 20.23 -18.44
C ALA A 620 1.26 21.47 -18.85
N ILE A 621 2.51 21.26 -19.26
CA ILE A 621 3.49 22.29 -19.63
C ILE A 621 4.38 21.78 -20.77
N PHE A 622 4.76 22.66 -21.70
CA PHE A 622 5.56 22.28 -22.86
C PHE A 622 6.40 23.43 -23.41
N PRO A 623 7.58 23.13 -23.98
CA PRO A 623 8.39 24.13 -24.68
C PRO A 623 7.72 24.55 -25.99
N THR A 624 7.78 25.84 -26.34
CA THR A 624 7.13 26.39 -27.53
C THR A 624 8.11 26.91 -28.58
N GLU A 625 9.28 27.37 -28.17
CA GLU A 625 10.29 27.93 -29.08
C GLU A 625 11.70 27.70 -28.53
N LEU A 626 12.61 27.21 -29.36
CA LEU A 626 14.04 27.17 -29.06
C LEU A 626 14.65 28.54 -29.35
N ALA A 627 15.61 28.99 -28.52
CA ALA A 627 16.23 30.30 -28.63
C ALA A 627 17.43 30.34 -29.60
#